data_AF-A0A945LKF3-F1
#
_entry.id   AF-A0A945LKF3-F1
#
_cell.length_a   1.000
_cell.length_b   1.000
_cell.length_c   1.000
_cell.angle_alpha   90.00
_cell.angle_beta   90.00
_cell.angle_gamma   90.00
#
_symmetry.space_group_name_H-M   'P 1'
#
loop_
_entity.id
_entity.type
_entity.pdbx_description
1 polymer ?
#
loop_
_entity_poly.entity_id
_entity_poly.type
_entity_poly.pdbx_seq_one_letter_code
_entity_poly.pdbx_strand_id
1 'polypeptide(L)'
;MKNTIEKLYSILFILLGLSIPLSIAASNVLVGLIIICWITEGNLIRKWKEIKTTKWIISILFLLVFYCLGIIWGNNHENAISILQKSSFLLVFIVFATSKFNQSTLKWGTLLFIFSTLVSAILAILINQEIILPLHNYIPIISSKNTISAFNPYNYHNILLAFSSLICLFLFLEKKVQYRWILLMCIAIYSFSIFTESGRAGQLVFILFLGIYSIYYFRKNIRYSIGIISFLIVCIYSAYHFSDKFKFRIKEAKIKIQNEIIQTDSQDTEKEQNDFRISTIPKTINYIKKKPILGYGTGSFGTIFKKEIKSGHEYLIDSTPHNTYLYVWFEVGILGLIILLNIFYFQIKSLSKLKYNFHRILLPIGFMIIMLFDSYLLSFGILTIFYIYFFTIYNNYKVDKTT
;
A
#
# COMPACT_ATOMS: atom_id res chain seq x y z
N MET A 1 -19.03 -30.32 8.99
CA MET A 1 -19.10 -28.85 8.88
C MET A 1 -17.74 -28.16 8.99
N LYS A 2 -16.96 -28.39 10.05
CA LYS A 2 -15.65 -27.73 10.28
C LYS A 2 -14.63 -27.91 9.13
N ASN A 3 -14.44 -29.13 8.64
CA ASN A 3 -13.54 -29.43 7.52
C ASN A 3 -13.99 -28.75 6.19
N THR A 4 -15.30 -28.60 5.99
CA THR A 4 -15.86 -27.90 4.81
C THR A 4 -15.57 -26.41 4.88
N ILE A 5 -15.73 -25.79 6.06
CA ILE A 5 -15.43 -24.37 6.30
C ILE A 5 -13.93 -24.10 6.12
N GLU A 6 -13.04 -24.96 6.65
CA GLU A 6 -11.59 -24.82 6.49
C GLU A 6 -11.12 -24.92 5.02
N LYS A 7 -11.73 -25.81 4.24
CA LYS A 7 -11.50 -25.90 2.78
C LYS A 7 -11.98 -24.65 2.06
N LEU A 8 -13.20 -24.19 2.37
CA LEU A 8 -13.77 -22.97 1.80
C LEU A 8 -12.87 -21.76 2.08
N TYR A 9 -12.41 -21.62 3.33
CA TYR A 9 -11.44 -20.61 3.73
C TYR A 9 -10.17 -20.60 2.90
N SER A 10 -9.62 -21.79 2.66
CA SER A 10 -8.40 -21.94 1.87
C SER A 10 -8.63 -21.51 0.42
N ILE A 11 -9.76 -21.89 -0.17
CA ILE A 11 -10.14 -21.50 -1.54
C ILE A 11 -10.33 -19.99 -1.63
N LEU A 12 -11.11 -19.40 -0.70
CA LEU A 12 -11.36 -17.96 -0.68
C LEU A 12 -10.07 -17.15 -0.52
N PHE A 13 -9.14 -17.59 0.34
CA PHE A 13 -7.85 -16.94 0.50
C PHE A 13 -7.00 -17.03 -0.77
N ILE A 14 -6.96 -18.18 -1.45
CA ILE A 14 -6.23 -18.32 -2.71
C ILE A 14 -6.84 -17.42 -3.79
N LEU A 15 -8.17 -17.42 -3.93
CA LEU A 15 -8.89 -16.55 -4.87
C LEU A 15 -8.67 -15.07 -4.57
N LEU A 16 -8.51 -14.70 -3.30
CA LEU A 16 -8.18 -13.32 -2.92
C LEU A 16 -6.81 -12.92 -3.48
N GLY A 17 -5.83 -13.83 -3.48
CA GLY A 17 -4.55 -13.63 -4.16
C GLY A 17 -4.71 -13.30 -5.65
N LEU A 18 -5.63 -13.97 -6.34
CA LEU A 18 -5.95 -13.70 -7.76
C LEU A 18 -6.64 -12.34 -7.94
N SER A 19 -7.56 -11.99 -7.04
CA SER A 19 -8.43 -10.83 -7.21
C SER A 19 -7.73 -9.51 -6.89
N ILE A 20 -6.76 -9.49 -5.96
CA ILE A 20 -6.11 -8.25 -5.51
C ILE A 20 -5.59 -7.42 -6.73
N PRO A 21 -4.87 -8.01 -7.69
CA PRO A 21 -4.37 -7.23 -8.84
C PRO A 21 -5.41 -6.96 -9.92
N LEU A 22 -6.46 -7.78 -10.01
CA LEU A 22 -7.38 -7.83 -11.16
C LEU A 22 -8.74 -7.18 -10.91
N SER A 23 -9.19 -7.07 -9.65
CA SER A 23 -10.51 -6.50 -9.35
C SER A 23 -10.65 -6.08 -7.89
N ILE A 24 -10.88 -4.79 -7.68
CA ILE A 24 -11.22 -4.20 -6.37
C ILE A 24 -12.53 -4.81 -5.86
N ALA A 25 -13.56 -4.89 -6.72
CA ALA A 25 -14.87 -5.40 -6.36
C ALA A 25 -14.80 -6.88 -5.93
N ALA A 26 -14.14 -7.74 -6.71
CA ALA A 26 -13.99 -9.15 -6.36
C ALA A 26 -13.21 -9.33 -5.05
N SER A 27 -12.16 -8.53 -4.83
CA SER A 27 -11.40 -8.56 -3.58
C SER A 27 -12.26 -8.20 -2.37
N ASN A 28 -13.10 -7.17 -2.47
CA ASN A 28 -14.01 -6.78 -1.40
C ASN A 28 -15.05 -7.87 -1.11
N VAL A 29 -15.63 -8.48 -2.15
CA VAL A 29 -16.58 -9.60 -2.01
C VAL A 29 -15.92 -10.79 -1.33
N LEU A 30 -14.71 -11.17 -1.76
CA LEU A 30 -13.96 -12.28 -1.17
C LEU A 30 -13.59 -12.02 0.29
N VAL A 31 -13.19 -10.79 0.65
CA VAL A 31 -12.98 -10.40 2.05
C VAL A 31 -14.28 -10.52 2.85
N GLY A 32 -15.42 -10.08 2.31
CA GLY A 32 -16.73 -10.26 2.94
C GLY A 32 -17.08 -11.72 3.19
N LEU A 33 -16.85 -12.60 2.20
CA LEU A 33 -17.06 -14.04 2.33
C LEU A 33 -16.13 -14.67 3.37
N ILE A 34 -14.88 -14.23 3.45
CA ILE A 34 -13.91 -14.66 4.49
C ILE A 34 -14.39 -14.25 5.88
N ILE A 35 -14.93 -13.04 6.04
CA ILE A 35 -15.51 -12.57 7.31
C ILE A 35 -16.71 -13.44 7.70
N ILE A 36 -17.60 -13.76 6.76
CA ILE A 36 -18.75 -14.64 7.03
C ILE A 36 -18.24 -16.03 7.48
N CYS A 37 -17.27 -16.60 6.77
CA CYS A 37 -16.64 -17.87 7.16
C CYS A 37 -16.01 -17.78 8.57
N TRP A 38 -15.47 -16.63 8.94
CA TRP A 38 -14.86 -16.39 10.25
C TRP A 38 -15.86 -16.36 11.39
N ILE A 39 -17.02 -15.78 11.15
CA ILE A 39 -18.11 -15.78 12.12
C ILE A 39 -18.65 -17.21 12.26
N THR A 40 -18.84 -17.95 11.16
CA THR A 40 -19.40 -19.32 11.19
C THR A 40 -18.44 -20.38 11.71
N GLU A 41 -17.12 -20.18 11.60
CA GLU A 41 -16.10 -21.07 12.20
C GLU A 41 -16.20 -21.12 13.74
N GLY A 42 -16.74 -20.07 14.36
CA GLY A 42 -16.87 -19.96 15.81
C GLY A 42 -15.51 -19.87 16.52
N ASN A 43 -15.39 -20.54 17.68
CA ASN A 43 -14.22 -20.50 18.57
C ASN A 43 -13.84 -19.09 19.05
N LEU A 44 -14.84 -18.27 19.39
CA LEU A 44 -14.66 -16.88 19.79
C LEU A 44 -13.74 -16.73 21.00
N ILE A 45 -13.78 -17.66 21.96
CA ILE A 45 -12.91 -17.63 23.15
C ILE A 45 -11.42 -17.70 22.77
N ARG A 46 -11.06 -18.59 21.83
CA ARG A 46 -9.68 -18.70 21.30
C ARG A 46 -9.29 -17.41 20.59
N LYS A 47 -10.14 -16.95 19.67
CA LYS A 47 -9.89 -15.74 18.86
C LYS A 47 -9.70 -14.51 19.75
N TRP A 48 -10.53 -14.36 20.79
CA TRP A 48 -10.43 -13.30 21.78
C TRP A 48 -9.15 -13.35 22.60
N LYS A 49 -8.71 -14.55 23.01
CA LYS A 49 -7.43 -14.74 23.69
C LYS A 49 -6.26 -14.31 22.80
N GLU A 50 -6.27 -14.71 21.53
CA GLU A 50 -5.24 -14.31 20.55
C GLU A 50 -5.21 -12.78 20.35
N ILE A 51 -6.38 -12.14 20.23
CA ILE A 51 -6.51 -10.67 20.12
C ILE A 51 -5.87 -9.97 21.32
N LYS A 52 -6.22 -10.38 22.55
CA LYS A 52 -5.68 -9.79 23.78
C LYS A 52 -4.18 -9.99 23.96
N THR A 53 -3.61 -11.02 23.36
CA THR A 53 -2.15 -11.26 23.45
C THR A 53 -1.36 -10.51 22.38
N THR A 54 -2.00 -10.10 21.29
CA THR A 54 -1.33 -9.56 20.11
C THR A 54 -1.27 -8.03 20.17
N LYS A 55 -0.10 -7.49 20.55
CA LYS A 55 0.08 -6.04 20.80
C LYS A 55 -0.29 -5.14 19.63
N TRP A 56 0.05 -5.52 18.40
CA TRP A 56 -0.28 -4.70 17.22
C TRP A 56 -1.79 -4.68 16.91
N ILE A 57 -2.53 -5.75 17.24
CA ILE A 57 -4.01 -5.76 17.14
C ILE A 57 -4.61 -4.82 18.17
N ILE A 58 -4.10 -4.86 19.40
CA ILE A 58 -4.53 -3.94 20.46
C ILE A 58 -4.31 -2.48 20.03
N SER A 59 -3.17 -2.16 19.40
CA SER A 59 -2.92 -0.82 18.85
C SER A 59 -3.93 -0.42 17.76
N ILE A 60 -4.37 -1.35 16.90
CA ILE A 60 -5.44 -1.09 15.92
C ILE A 60 -6.75 -0.76 16.63
N LEU A 61 -7.14 -1.55 17.63
CA LEU A 61 -8.37 -1.31 18.41
C LEU A 61 -8.32 0.04 19.13
N PHE A 62 -7.18 0.38 19.74
CA PHE A 62 -6.99 1.70 20.35
C PHE A 62 -7.11 2.82 19.33
N LEU A 63 -6.53 2.67 18.12
CA LEU A 63 -6.64 3.68 17.07
C LEU A 63 -8.11 3.93 16.70
N LEU A 64 -8.91 2.87 16.53
CA LEU A 64 -10.33 2.98 16.20
C LEU A 64 -11.14 3.62 17.32
N VAL A 65 -10.91 3.23 18.58
CA VAL A 65 -11.54 3.88 19.74
C VAL A 65 -11.18 5.35 19.78
N PHE A 66 -9.92 5.70 19.48
CA PHE A 66 -9.46 7.08 19.50
C PHE A 66 -10.07 7.92 18.37
N TYR A 67 -10.30 7.34 17.18
CA TYR A 67 -11.11 7.97 16.13
C TYR A 67 -12.56 8.18 16.56
N CYS A 68 -13.17 7.25 17.30
CA CYS A 68 -14.51 7.46 17.86
C CYS A 68 -14.52 8.60 18.90
N LEU A 69 -13.53 8.64 19.79
CA LEU A 69 -13.39 9.71 20.78
C LEU A 69 -13.14 11.06 20.11
N GLY A 70 -12.45 11.08 18.96
CA GLY A 70 -12.19 12.27 18.16
C GLY A 70 -13.43 13.01 17.65
N ILE A 71 -14.61 12.41 17.77
CA ILE A 71 -15.90 13.05 17.49
C ILE A 71 -16.33 13.99 18.62
N ILE A 72 -15.76 13.87 19.82
CA ILE A 72 -16.23 14.60 21.00
C ILE A 72 -15.69 16.03 21.06
N TRP A 73 -14.48 16.29 20.53
CA TRP A 73 -13.79 17.59 20.70
C TRP A 73 -13.59 18.39 19.41
N GLY A 74 -14.08 17.89 18.27
CA GLY A 74 -14.02 18.64 17.02
C GLY A 74 -15.19 19.60 16.88
N ASN A 75 -14.98 20.67 16.10
CA ASN A 75 -16.04 21.64 15.82
C ASN A 75 -16.86 21.23 14.59
N ASN A 76 -16.35 20.33 13.75
CA ASN A 76 -17.03 19.84 12.56
C ASN A 76 -16.71 18.35 12.34
N HIS A 77 -17.77 17.56 12.15
CA HIS A 77 -17.76 16.11 12.02
C HIS A 77 -18.54 15.60 10.81
N GLU A 78 -18.82 16.45 9.80
CA GLU A 78 -19.58 16.04 8.60
C GLU A 78 -19.01 14.78 7.94
N ASN A 79 -17.68 14.57 8.02
CA ASN A 79 -17.00 13.37 7.49
C ASN A 79 -16.70 12.27 8.49
N ALA A 80 -17.08 12.41 9.76
CA ALA A 80 -16.68 11.46 10.79
C ALA A 80 -17.14 10.03 10.43
N ILE A 81 -18.37 9.88 9.91
CA ILE A 81 -18.91 8.58 9.50
C ILE A 81 -18.07 7.97 8.37
N SER A 82 -17.74 8.74 7.33
CA SER A 82 -16.91 8.29 6.20
C SER A 82 -15.54 7.80 6.70
N ILE A 83 -14.92 8.51 7.63
CA ILE A 83 -13.59 8.16 8.15
C ILE A 83 -13.66 6.94 9.07
N LEU A 84 -14.68 6.83 9.92
CA LEU A 84 -14.90 5.64 10.74
C LEU A 84 -15.16 4.42 9.86
N GLN A 85 -15.97 4.55 8.80
CA GLN A 85 -16.19 3.46 7.85
C GLN A 85 -14.88 3.01 7.19
N LYS A 86 -14.10 3.96 6.66
CA LYS A 86 -12.84 3.63 5.97
C LYS A 86 -11.80 3.04 6.94
N SER A 87 -11.66 3.61 8.14
CA SER A 87 -10.75 3.11 9.17
C SER A 87 -11.19 1.76 9.77
N SER A 88 -12.50 1.47 9.85
CA SER A 88 -13.01 0.18 10.32
C SER A 88 -12.53 -1.00 9.51
N PHE A 89 -12.07 -0.78 8.27
CA PHE A 89 -11.44 -1.81 7.44
C PHE A 89 -10.18 -2.40 8.09
N LEU A 90 -9.53 -1.65 9.00
CA LEU A 90 -8.43 -2.19 9.81
C LEU A 90 -8.87 -3.37 10.69
N LEU A 91 -10.16 -3.53 11.00
CA LEU A 91 -10.68 -4.69 11.71
C LEU A 91 -10.49 -5.99 10.90
N VAL A 92 -10.34 -5.91 9.57
CA VAL A 92 -10.04 -7.08 8.73
C VAL A 92 -8.70 -7.72 9.13
N PHE A 93 -7.76 -6.96 9.71
CA PHE A 93 -6.55 -7.54 10.30
C PHE A 93 -6.86 -8.58 11.37
N ILE A 94 -7.87 -8.35 12.20
CA ILE A 94 -8.25 -9.26 13.29
C ILE A 94 -8.72 -10.59 12.72
N VAL A 95 -9.54 -10.52 11.68
CA VAL A 95 -10.07 -11.69 10.98
C VAL A 95 -8.92 -12.53 10.43
N PHE A 96 -8.01 -11.91 9.68
CA PHE A 96 -6.89 -12.64 9.07
C PHE A 96 -5.85 -13.12 10.09
N ALA A 97 -5.56 -12.35 11.13
CA ALA A 97 -4.57 -12.72 12.14
C ALA A 97 -5.00 -13.90 13.03
N THR A 98 -6.30 -14.04 13.28
CA THR A 98 -6.86 -15.13 14.11
C THR A 98 -7.28 -16.35 13.29
N SER A 99 -7.28 -16.22 11.95
CA SER A 99 -7.54 -17.30 11.01
C SER A 99 -6.32 -18.22 10.87
N LYS A 100 -6.56 -19.53 10.80
CA LYS A 100 -5.51 -20.53 10.59
C LYS A 100 -5.49 -20.97 9.14
N PHE A 101 -4.42 -20.65 8.45
CA PHE A 101 -4.20 -21.07 7.06
C PHE A 101 -3.13 -22.17 6.98
N ASN A 102 -3.36 -23.16 6.14
CA ASN A 102 -2.39 -24.21 5.85
C ASN A 102 -1.22 -23.65 5.01
N GLN A 103 -0.04 -24.27 5.11
CA GLN A 103 1.16 -23.81 4.37
C GLN A 103 0.94 -23.88 2.84
N SER A 104 0.21 -24.89 2.35
CA SER A 104 -0.18 -25.00 0.94
C SER A 104 -1.04 -23.80 0.48
N THR A 105 -2.01 -23.40 1.30
CA THR A 105 -2.89 -22.25 1.03
C THR A 105 -2.08 -20.95 0.88
N LEU A 106 -1.16 -20.70 1.82
CA LEU A 106 -0.29 -19.51 1.78
C LEU A 106 0.62 -19.51 0.55
N LYS A 107 1.18 -20.69 0.19
CA LYS A 107 2.02 -20.87 -0.99
C LYS A 107 1.25 -20.61 -2.28
N TRP A 108 0.12 -21.29 -2.49
CA TRP A 108 -0.70 -21.12 -3.69
C TRP A 108 -1.28 -19.72 -3.79
N GLY A 109 -1.70 -19.14 -2.68
CA GLY A 109 -2.15 -17.75 -2.63
C GLY A 109 -1.06 -16.75 -3.04
N THR A 110 0.20 -17.00 -2.68
CA THR A 110 1.34 -16.17 -3.12
C THR A 110 1.60 -16.33 -4.61
N LEU A 111 1.61 -17.57 -5.11
CA LEU A 111 1.85 -17.85 -6.54
C LEU A 111 0.75 -17.27 -7.43
N LEU A 112 -0.52 -17.38 -7.02
CA LEU A 112 -1.65 -16.86 -7.78
C LEU A 112 -1.68 -15.32 -7.77
N PHE A 113 -1.19 -14.69 -6.71
CA PHE A 113 -0.95 -13.25 -6.66
C PHE A 113 0.16 -12.79 -7.63
N ILE A 114 1.29 -13.51 -7.68
CA ILE A 114 2.35 -13.23 -8.67
C ILE A 114 1.82 -13.41 -10.09
N PHE A 115 1.05 -14.46 -10.34
CA PHE A 115 0.46 -14.71 -11.65
C PHE A 115 -0.53 -13.62 -12.06
N SER A 116 -1.47 -13.25 -11.19
CA SER A 116 -2.44 -12.18 -11.48
C SER A 116 -1.78 -10.81 -11.65
N THR A 117 -0.76 -10.49 -10.85
CA THR A 117 0.03 -9.26 -11.07
C THR A 117 0.78 -9.29 -12.39
N LEU A 118 1.26 -10.46 -12.85
CA LEU A 118 1.87 -10.61 -14.18
C LEU A 118 0.87 -10.35 -15.30
N VAL A 119 -0.33 -10.94 -15.22
CA VAL A 119 -1.40 -10.68 -16.19
C VAL A 119 -1.76 -9.20 -16.23
N SER A 120 -1.91 -8.58 -15.05
CA SER A 120 -2.19 -7.14 -14.95
C SER A 120 -1.07 -6.28 -15.54
N ALA A 121 0.20 -6.61 -15.30
CA ALA A 121 1.34 -5.90 -15.84
C ALA A 121 1.39 -5.97 -17.37
N ILE A 122 1.22 -7.16 -17.94
CA ILE A 122 1.23 -7.37 -19.40
C ILE A 122 0.12 -6.54 -20.05
N LEU A 123 -1.11 -6.61 -19.51
CA LEU A 123 -2.22 -5.82 -20.04
C LEU A 123 -1.99 -4.31 -19.88
N ALA A 124 -1.41 -3.86 -18.76
CA ALA A 124 -1.09 -2.46 -18.56
C ALA A 124 -0.05 -1.96 -19.57
N ILE A 125 0.95 -2.78 -19.89
CA ILE A 125 1.94 -2.51 -20.93
C ILE A 125 1.28 -2.40 -22.30
N LEU A 126 0.44 -3.37 -22.68
CA LEU A 126 -0.24 -3.35 -23.98
C LEU A 126 -1.14 -2.11 -24.15
N ILE A 127 -1.81 -1.67 -23.07
CA ILE A 127 -2.63 -0.45 -23.10
C ILE A 127 -1.75 0.79 -23.18
N ASN A 128 -0.69 0.87 -22.37
CA ASN A 128 0.20 2.03 -22.34
C ASN A 128 0.98 2.22 -23.66
N GLN A 129 1.19 1.16 -24.43
CA GLN A 129 1.82 1.18 -25.75
C GLN A 129 0.78 1.31 -26.89
N GLU A 130 -0.49 1.55 -26.57
CA GLU A 130 -1.58 1.71 -27.54
C GLU A 130 -1.80 0.49 -28.46
N ILE A 131 -1.29 -0.69 -28.07
CA ILE A 131 -1.48 -1.95 -28.81
C ILE A 131 -2.93 -2.45 -28.64
N ILE A 132 -3.50 -2.27 -27.45
CA ILE A 132 -4.90 -2.57 -27.16
C ILE A 132 -5.58 -1.33 -26.59
N LEU A 133 -6.88 -1.21 -26.85
CA LEU A 133 -7.69 -0.18 -26.22
C LEU A 133 -7.76 -0.43 -24.70
N PRO A 134 -8.02 0.61 -23.90
CA PRO A 134 -8.33 0.44 -22.50
C PRO A 134 -9.43 -0.60 -22.28
N LEU A 135 -9.27 -1.46 -21.27
CA LEU A 135 -10.16 -2.60 -20.99
C LEU A 135 -11.65 -2.21 -20.87
N HIS A 136 -11.95 -0.99 -20.40
CA HIS A 136 -13.32 -0.48 -20.31
C HIS A 136 -14.03 -0.36 -21.67
N ASN A 137 -13.29 -0.22 -22.77
CA ASN A 137 -13.85 -0.19 -24.12
C ASN A 137 -14.32 -1.57 -24.58
N TYR A 138 -13.75 -2.65 -24.03
CA TYR A 138 -14.15 -4.02 -24.33
C TYR A 138 -15.17 -4.55 -23.32
N ILE A 139 -15.04 -4.15 -22.05
CA ILE A 139 -15.86 -4.65 -20.95
C ILE A 139 -16.40 -3.45 -20.15
N PRO A 140 -17.65 -3.01 -20.40
CA PRO A 140 -18.23 -1.81 -19.79
C PRO A 140 -18.30 -1.84 -18.25
N ILE A 141 -18.22 -3.03 -17.64
CA ILE A 141 -18.21 -3.18 -16.17
C ILE A 141 -16.90 -2.68 -15.53
N ILE A 142 -15.84 -2.51 -16.34
CA ILE A 142 -14.56 -1.95 -15.91
C ILE A 142 -14.66 -0.43 -16.02
N SER A 143 -14.54 0.28 -14.89
CA SER A 143 -14.68 1.74 -14.83
C SER A 143 -13.62 2.48 -15.67
N SER A 144 -14.04 3.51 -16.40
CA SER A 144 -13.17 4.42 -17.18
C SER A 144 -12.60 5.60 -16.36
N LYS A 145 -13.05 5.81 -15.11
CA LYS A 145 -12.63 6.99 -14.33
C LYS A 145 -11.22 6.82 -13.76
N ASN A 146 -10.32 7.70 -14.24
CA ASN A 146 -8.96 8.01 -13.77
C ASN A 146 -7.79 7.14 -14.31
N THR A 147 -7.44 7.43 -15.57
CA THR A 147 -6.08 7.46 -16.17
C THR A 147 -5.13 6.27 -15.93
N ILE A 148 -5.68 5.08 -16.14
CA ILE A 148 -5.11 3.84 -16.70
C ILE A 148 -3.87 3.23 -16.02
N SER A 149 -4.15 2.17 -15.24
CA SER A 149 -3.48 0.86 -15.40
C SER A 149 -4.54 -0.25 -15.45
N ALA A 150 -4.22 -1.41 -16.03
CA ALA A 150 -5.19 -2.39 -16.58
C ALA A 150 -6.51 -2.55 -15.82
N PHE A 151 -6.45 -2.92 -14.54
CA PHE A 151 -7.63 -3.17 -13.70
C PHE A 151 -7.76 -2.21 -12.51
N ASN A 152 -6.66 -1.58 -12.12
CA ASN A 152 -6.55 -0.73 -10.94
C ASN A 152 -6.07 0.66 -11.37
N PRO A 153 -6.35 1.73 -10.62
CA PRO A 153 -5.68 3.02 -10.82
C PRO A 153 -4.15 2.88 -10.79
N TYR A 154 -3.45 3.61 -11.67
CA TYR A 154 -1.99 3.52 -11.84
C TYR A 154 -1.21 3.65 -10.53
N ASN A 155 -1.68 4.49 -9.59
CA ASN A 155 -1.02 4.64 -8.29
C ASN A 155 -1.02 3.34 -7.47
N TYR A 156 -2.13 2.60 -7.46
CA TYR A 156 -2.24 1.35 -6.72
C TYR A 156 -1.52 0.21 -7.43
N HIS A 157 -1.68 0.12 -8.75
CA HIS A 157 -1.03 -0.90 -9.56
C HIS A 157 0.49 -0.83 -9.48
N ASN A 158 1.06 0.37 -9.61
CA ASN A 158 2.51 0.58 -9.53
C ASN A 158 3.10 0.09 -8.19
N ILE A 159 2.39 0.32 -7.08
CA ILE A 159 2.77 -0.17 -5.75
C ILE A 159 2.67 -1.70 -5.67
N LEU A 160 1.58 -2.29 -6.19
CA LEU A 160 1.43 -3.75 -6.24
C LEU A 160 2.59 -4.40 -7.02
N LEU A 161 2.96 -3.85 -8.18
CA LEU A 161 4.10 -4.32 -8.97
C LEU A 161 5.42 -4.24 -8.20
N ALA A 162 5.65 -3.13 -7.49
CA ALA A 162 6.88 -2.95 -6.70
C ALA A 162 7.00 -4.02 -5.61
N PHE A 163 5.93 -4.28 -4.85
CA PHE A 163 5.93 -5.36 -3.86
C PHE A 163 5.98 -6.76 -4.47
N SER A 164 5.29 -7.01 -5.60
CA SER A 164 5.41 -8.27 -6.34
C SER A 164 6.85 -8.56 -6.76
N SER A 165 7.56 -7.54 -7.24
CA SER A 165 8.97 -7.71 -7.60
C SER A 165 9.84 -8.08 -6.41
N LEU A 166 9.59 -7.51 -5.23
CA LEU A 166 10.26 -7.85 -3.98
C LEU A 166 9.97 -9.30 -3.54
N ILE A 167 8.73 -9.77 -3.68
CA ILE A 167 8.36 -11.17 -3.39
C ILE A 167 9.06 -12.11 -4.37
N CYS A 168 9.04 -11.81 -5.67
CA CYS A 168 9.73 -12.59 -6.70
C CYS A 168 11.24 -12.66 -6.43
N LEU A 169 11.86 -11.54 -6.05
CA LEU A 169 13.29 -11.47 -5.74
C LEU A 169 13.63 -12.37 -4.56
N PHE A 170 12.84 -12.32 -3.49
CA PHE A 170 13.02 -13.20 -2.34
C PHE A 170 12.88 -14.68 -2.70
N LEU A 171 11.82 -15.06 -3.41
CA LEU A 171 11.59 -16.44 -3.82
C LEU A 171 12.71 -16.98 -4.74
N PHE A 172 13.25 -16.11 -5.60
CA PHE A 172 14.38 -16.42 -6.47
C PHE A 172 15.67 -16.66 -5.69
N LEU A 173 16.02 -15.73 -4.79
CA LEU A 173 17.26 -15.79 -4.00
C LEU A 173 17.27 -16.96 -3.03
N GLU A 174 16.13 -17.26 -2.41
CA GLU A 174 15.97 -18.36 -1.47
C GLU A 174 15.67 -19.72 -2.13
N LYS A 175 15.72 -19.79 -3.47
CA LYS A 175 15.51 -21.00 -4.28
C LYS A 175 14.23 -21.76 -3.90
N LYS A 176 13.13 -21.06 -3.63
CA LYS A 176 11.89 -21.64 -3.10
C LYS A 176 10.94 -22.21 -4.17
N VAL A 177 11.25 -21.98 -5.44
CA VAL A 177 10.43 -22.39 -6.58
C VAL A 177 11.30 -23.17 -7.57
N GLN A 178 10.78 -24.29 -8.09
CA GLN A 178 11.47 -25.16 -9.06
C GLN A 178 11.91 -24.37 -10.30
N TYR A 179 11.01 -23.59 -10.89
CA TYR A 179 11.25 -22.76 -12.08
C TYR A 179 11.58 -21.31 -11.72
N ARG A 180 12.58 -21.10 -10.85
CA ARG A 180 12.93 -19.77 -10.32
C ARG A 180 13.25 -18.72 -11.37
N TRP A 181 13.73 -19.11 -12.56
CA TRP A 181 14.05 -18.18 -13.65
C TRP A 181 12.82 -17.42 -14.18
N ILE A 182 11.63 -18.01 -14.08
CA ILE A 182 10.36 -17.33 -14.40
C ILE A 182 10.19 -16.08 -13.52
N LEU A 183 10.67 -16.11 -12.26
CA LEU A 183 10.57 -14.97 -11.35
C LEU A 183 11.41 -13.78 -11.81
N LEU A 184 12.57 -14.01 -12.46
CA LEU A 184 13.36 -12.92 -13.04
C LEU A 184 12.65 -12.29 -14.24
N MET A 185 12.02 -13.12 -15.08
CA MET A 185 11.16 -12.63 -16.17
C MET A 185 10.01 -11.77 -15.62
N CYS A 186 9.34 -12.22 -14.55
CA CYS A 186 8.31 -11.43 -13.87
C CYS A 186 8.87 -10.08 -13.38
N ILE A 187 10.04 -10.07 -12.73
CA ILE A 187 10.67 -8.82 -12.25
C ILE A 187 10.97 -7.87 -13.42
N ALA A 188 11.46 -8.37 -14.54
CA ALA A 188 11.71 -7.56 -15.73
C ALA A 188 10.41 -6.94 -16.26
N ILE A 189 9.34 -7.73 -16.42
CA ILE A 189 8.04 -7.26 -16.89
C ILE A 189 7.44 -6.24 -15.91
N TYR A 190 7.49 -6.51 -14.61
CA TYR A 190 7.03 -5.57 -13.57
C TYR A 190 7.81 -4.26 -13.63
N SER A 191 9.13 -4.31 -13.78
CA SER A 191 9.96 -3.11 -13.88
C SER A 191 9.56 -2.26 -15.09
N PHE A 192 9.32 -2.90 -16.24
CA PHE A 192 8.88 -2.20 -17.45
C PHE A 192 7.50 -1.53 -17.26
N SER A 193 6.54 -2.22 -16.65
CA SER A 193 5.23 -1.63 -16.31
C SER A 193 5.36 -0.48 -15.30
N ILE A 194 6.19 -0.62 -14.27
CA ILE A 194 6.41 0.42 -13.24
C ILE A 194 6.90 1.74 -13.85
N PHE A 195 7.84 1.69 -14.79
CA PHE A 195 8.44 2.88 -15.39
C PHE A 195 7.65 3.47 -16.58
N THR A 196 6.69 2.71 -17.15
CA THR A 196 5.77 3.19 -18.19
C THR A 196 4.47 3.79 -17.63
N GLU A 197 4.25 3.66 -16.32
CA GLU A 197 3.11 4.23 -15.61
C GLU A 197 3.44 5.57 -14.92
N SER A 198 2.41 6.34 -14.59
CA SER A 198 2.54 7.64 -13.93
C SER A 198 2.77 7.57 -12.41
N GLY A 199 2.81 6.37 -11.83
CA GLY A 199 2.81 6.13 -10.38
C GLY A 199 4.19 6.35 -9.74
N ARG A 200 4.34 7.41 -8.95
CA ARG A 200 5.64 7.78 -8.34
C ARG A 200 6.00 6.91 -7.12
N ALA A 201 5.00 6.55 -6.32
CA ALA A 201 5.22 5.84 -5.06
C ALA A 201 5.78 4.43 -5.29
N GLY A 202 5.27 3.69 -6.28
CA GLY A 202 5.78 2.36 -6.62
C GLY A 202 7.19 2.40 -7.21
N GLN A 203 7.51 3.37 -8.08
CA GLN A 203 8.87 3.61 -8.58
C GLN A 203 9.87 3.82 -7.43
N LEU A 204 9.53 4.69 -6.48
CA LEU A 204 10.38 4.95 -5.31
C LEU A 204 10.58 3.70 -4.46
N VAL A 205 9.51 2.97 -4.15
CA VAL A 205 9.58 1.74 -3.36
C VAL A 205 10.42 0.68 -4.06
N PHE A 206 10.26 0.52 -5.37
CA PHE A 206 11.03 -0.42 -6.17
C PHE A 206 12.53 -0.11 -6.11
N ILE A 207 12.91 1.14 -6.37
CA ILE A 207 14.32 1.59 -6.32
C ILE A 207 14.88 1.40 -4.91
N LEU A 208 14.15 1.85 -3.89
CA LEU A 208 14.58 1.78 -2.50
C LEU A 208 14.77 0.32 -2.03
N PHE A 209 13.84 -0.57 -2.38
CA PHE A 209 13.95 -1.97 -2.01
C PHE A 209 15.09 -2.67 -2.71
N LEU A 210 15.28 -2.48 -4.01
CA LEU A 210 16.44 -3.06 -4.71
C LEU A 210 17.76 -2.51 -4.16
N GLY A 211 17.82 -1.22 -3.83
CA GLY A 211 18.97 -0.62 -3.15
C GLY A 211 19.26 -1.25 -1.79
N ILE A 212 18.24 -1.39 -0.92
CA ILE A 212 18.37 -2.04 0.39
C ILE A 212 18.79 -3.51 0.25
N TYR A 213 18.23 -4.24 -0.73
CA TYR A 213 18.61 -5.61 -1.03
C TYR A 213 20.07 -5.72 -1.49
N SER A 214 20.52 -4.81 -2.35
CA SER A 214 21.91 -4.77 -2.77
C SER A 214 22.84 -4.57 -1.57
N ILE A 215 22.57 -3.58 -0.71
CA ILE A 215 23.38 -3.32 0.49
C ILE A 215 23.41 -4.54 1.41
N TYR A 216 22.26 -5.19 1.61
CA TYR A 216 22.16 -6.39 2.44
C TYR A 216 22.97 -7.57 1.89
N TYR A 217 22.96 -7.77 0.57
CA TYR A 217 23.76 -8.82 -0.07
C TYR A 217 25.21 -8.43 -0.31
N PHE A 218 25.59 -7.16 -0.22
CA PHE A 218 26.97 -6.71 -0.41
C PHE A 218 27.95 -7.48 0.49
N ARG A 219 27.61 -7.65 1.76
CA ARG A 219 28.43 -8.41 2.72
C ARG A 219 28.22 -9.92 2.67
N LYS A 220 27.06 -10.39 2.17
CA LYS A 220 26.71 -11.84 2.19
C LYS A 220 27.13 -12.57 0.92
N ASN A 221 26.90 -11.95 -0.23
CA ASN A 221 27.25 -12.47 -1.54
C ASN A 221 27.30 -11.33 -2.55
N ILE A 222 28.52 -10.84 -2.81
CA ILE A 222 28.76 -9.68 -3.67
C ILE A 222 28.19 -9.85 -5.09
N ARG A 223 28.13 -11.08 -5.61
CA ARG A 223 27.59 -11.36 -6.96
C ARG A 223 26.11 -10.99 -7.06
N TYR A 224 25.32 -11.25 -6.01
CA TYR A 224 23.90 -10.83 -5.98
C TYR A 224 23.77 -9.31 -5.86
N SER A 225 24.61 -8.67 -5.04
CA SER A 225 24.62 -7.21 -4.94
C SER A 225 24.92 -6.55 -6.28
N ILE A 226 25.98 -6.99 -6.98
CA ILE A 226 26.34 -6.47 -8.30
C ILE A 226 25.20 -6.72 -9.30
N GLY A 227 24.62 -7.92 -9.33
CA GLY A 227 23.50 -8.22 -10.23
C GLY A 227 22.28 -7.31 -10.00
N ILE A 228 21.93 -7.04 -8.75
CA ILE A 228 20.82 -6.15 -8.38
C ILE A 228 21.12 -4.70 -8.77
N ILE A 229 22.32 -4.19 -8.49
CA ILE A 229 22.74 -2.84 -8.87
C ILE A 229 22.75 -2.68 -10.39
N SER A 230 23.36 -3.61 -11.12
CA SER A 230 23.42 -3.56 -12.58
C SER A 230 22.02 -3.56 -13.19
N PHE A 231 21.11 -4.41 -12.68
CA PHE A 231 19.72 -4.41 -13.11
C PHE A 231 19.02 -3.07 -12.82
N LEU A 232 19.21 -2.51 -11.63
CA LEU A 232 18.64 -1.20 -11.26
C LEU A 232 19.14 -0.08 -12.19
N ILE A 233 20.44 -0.06 -12.51
CA ILE A 233 21.04 0.91 -13.45
C ILE A 233 20.40 0.77 -14.83
N VAL A 234 20.28 -0.46 -15.35
CA VAL A 234 19.66 -0.74 -16.65
C VAL A 234 18.20 -0.27 -16.67
N CYS A 235 17.43 -0.53 -15.61
CA CYS A 235 16.05 -0.06 -15.49
C CYS A 235 15.96 1.47 -15.52
N ILE A 236 16.77 2.17 -14.74
CA ILE A 236 16.74 3.64 -14.67
C ILE A 236 17.19 4.27 -15.99
N TYR A 237 18.27 3.73 -16.59
CA TYR A 237 18.76 4.18 -17.90
C TYR A 237 17.70 3.98 -18.98
N SER A 238 17.12 2.79 -19.06
CA SER A 238 16.04 2.48 -20.00
C SER A 238 14.82 3.38 -19.78
N ALA A 239 14.39 3.57 -18.54
CA ALA A 239 13.26 4.45 -18.22
C ALA A 239 13.51 5.90 -18.65
N TYR A 240 14.73 6.42 -18.50
CA TYR A 240 15.05 7.79 -18.91
C TYR A 240 15.01 8.00 -20.43
N HIS A 241 15.42 6.99 -21.19
CA HIS A 241 15.49 7.07 -22.66
C HIS A 241 14.18 6.68 -23.36
N PHE A 242 13.43 5.71 -22.83
CA PHE A 242 12.27 5.13 -23.50
C PHE A 242 10.93 5.48 -22.86
N SER A 243 10.88 6.05 -21.65
CA SER A 243 9.62 6.46 -21.01
C SER A 243 9.49 7.98 -20.96
N ASP A 244 8.65 8.52 -21.83
CA ASP A 244 8.33 9.96 -21.84
C ASP A 244 7.75 10.42 -20.50
N LYS A 245 6.92 9.59 -19.86
CA LYS A 245 6.36 9.87 -18.54
C LYS A 245 7.47 10.00 -17.50
N PHE A 246 8.43 9.07 -17.48
CA PHE A 246 9.53 9.12 -16.51
C PHE A 246 10.47 10.31 -16.76
N LYS A 247 10.81 10.57 -18.03
CA LYS A 247 11.63 11.74 -18.44
C LYS A 247 10.97 13.07 -18.06
N PHE A 248 9.66 13.20 -18.32
CA PHE A 248 8.87 14.37 -17.93
C PHE A 248 8.91 14.58 -16.41
N ARG A 249 8.78 13.52 -15.62
CA ARG A 249 8.85 13.59 -14.14
C ARG A 249 10.21 14.05 -13.62
N ILE A 250 11.30 13.58 -14.20
CA ILE A 250 12.65 14.04 -13.83
C ILE A 250 12.80 15.53 -14.15
N LYS A 251 12.30 15.98 -15.31
CA LYS A 251 12.30 17.41 -15.67
C LYS A 251 11.47 18.24 -14.70
N GLU A 252 10.27 17.76 -14.33
CA GLU A 252 9.39 18.40 -13.35
C GLU A 252 10.07 18.54 -11.99
N ALA A 253 10.72 17.48 -11.50
CA ALA A 253 11.46 17.50 -10.24
C ALA A 253 12.64 18.49 -10.26
N LYS A 254 13.41 18.53 -11.35
CA LYS A 254 14.51 19.49 -11.51
C LYS A 254 14.02 20.94 -11.48
N ILE A 255 12.94 21.25 -12.21
CA ILE A 255 12.35 22.58 -12.23
C ILE A 255 11.87 22.99 -10.84
N LYS A 256 11.24 22.08 -10.09
CA LYS A 256 10.77 22.34 -8.72
C LYS A 256 11.91 22.67 -7.77
N ILE A 257 12.98 21.86 -7.77
CA ILE A 257 14.17 22.11 -6.94
C ILE A 257 14.80 23.45 -7.32
N GLN A 258 14.89 23.75 -8.61
CA GLN A 258 15.47 25.01 -9.08
C GLN A 258 14.62 26.23 -8.65
N ASN A 259 13.29 26.13 -8.74
CA ASN A 259 12.40 27.19 -8.31
C ASN A 259 12.42 27.39 -6.79
N GLU A 260 12.49 26.32 -5.98
CA GLU A 260 12.63 26.44 -4.52
C GLU A 260 13.95 27.09 -4.11
N ILE A 261 15.04 26.90 -4.88
CA ILE A 261 16.33 27.55 -4.65
C ILE A 261 16.29 29.04 -5.04
N ILE A 262 15.48 29.41 -6.04
CA ILE A 262 15.38 30.80 -6.56
C ILE A 262 14.32 31.61 -5.80
N GLN A 263 13.26 30.98 -5.27
CA GLN A 263 12.16 31.64 -4.56
C GLN A 263 12.47 32.06 -3.12
N THR A 264 13.74 32.16 -2.74
CA THR A 264 14.13 32.91 -1.54
C THR A 264 13.88 34.42 -1.65
N ASP A 265 13.52 34.97 -2.83
CA ASP A 265 13.40 36.43 -3.05
C ASP A 265 12.17 36.94 -3.84
N SER A 266 11.15 36.14 -4.18
CA SER A 266 9.95 36.69 -4.85
C SER A 266 8.61 36.07 -4.43
N GLN A 267 7.73 36.93 -3.92
CA GLN A 267 6.34 36.68 -3.54
C GLN A 267 5.42 36.59 -4.77
N ASP A 268 5.60 35.61 -5.66
CA ASP A 268 4.66 35.38 -6.77
C ASP A 268 3.67 34.25 -6.42
N THR A 269 2.59 34.65 -5.74
CA THR A 269 1.50 33.81 -5.21
C THR A 269 0.57 33.18 -6.26
N GLU A 270 0.74 33.46 -7.56
CA GLU A 270 -0.21 32.97 -8.59
C GLU A 270 0.15 31.60 -9.18
N LYS A 271 1.43 31.18 -9.17
CA LYS A 271 1.84 29.85 -9.67
C LYS A 271 1.72 28.73 -8.63
N GLU A 272 1.59 29.05 -7.34
CA GLU A 272 1.40 28.07 -6.26
C GLU A 272 0.03 27.36 -6.29
N GLN A 273 -0.92 27.83 -7.10
CA GLN A 273 -2.31 27.35 -7.09
C GLN A 273 -2.54 26.02 -7.82
N ASN A 274 -1.61 25.56 -8.67
CA ASN A 274 -1.88 24.40 -9.56
C ASN A 274 -1.44 23.04 -9.03
N ASP A 275 -0.68 22.96 -7.93
CA ASP A 275 -0.25 21.68 -7.35
C ASP A 275 -0.85 21.48 -5.95
N PHE A 276 -1.90 20.65 -5.89
CA PHE A 276 -2.69 20.39 -4.68
C PHE A 276 -1.83 20.07 -3.45
N ARG A 277 -0.71 19.35 -3.61
CA ARG A 277 0.18 18.97 -2.49
C ARG A 277 1.02 20.13 -1.96
N ILE A 278 1.46 21.03 -2.86
CA ILE A 278 2.32 22.16 -2.53
C ILE A 278 1.55 23.14 -1.62
N SER A 279 0.26 23.33 -1.87
CA SER A 279 -0.58 24.20 -1.04
C SER A 279 -1.17 23.49 0.20
N THR A 280 -1.41 22.18 0.16
CA THR A 280 -2.12 21.47 1.24
C THR A 280 -1.21 21.05 2.41
N ILE A 281 0.02 20.59 2.15
CA ILE A 281 0.92 20.10 3.21
C ILE A 281 1.35 21.23 4.18
N PRO A 282 1.86 22.39 3.72
CA PRO A 282 2.27 23.47 4.61
C PRO A 282 1.11 23.99 5.46
N LYS A 283 -0.09 24.13 4.87
CA LYS A 283 -1.31 24.51 5.59
C LYS A 283 -1.66 23.48 6.67
N THR A 284 -1.62 22.19 6.34
CA THR A 284 -1.88 21.11 7.32
C THR A 284 -0.93 21.21 8.51
N ILE A 285 0.35 21.46 8.26
CA ILE A 285 1.36 21.64 9.32
C ILE A 285 1.06 22.88 10.18
N ASN A 286 0.66 24.00 9.58
CA ASN A 286 0.30 25.21 10.31
C ASN A 286 -0.91 25.01 11.23
N TYR A 287 -1.89 24.20 10.79
CA TYR A 287 -3.00 23.78 11.63
C TYR A 287 -2.56 22.87 12.77
N ILE A 288 -1.77 21.83 12.48
CA ILE A 288 -1.22 20.93 13.50
C ILE A 288 -0.50 21.72 14.61
N LYS A 289 0.28 22.75 14.25
CA LYS A 289 0.97 23.61 15.23
C LYS A 289 0.02 24.33 16.19
N LYS A 290 -1.20 24.68 15.75
CA LYS A 290 -2.21 25.34 16.60
C LYS A 290 -2.88 24.38 17.59
N LYS A 291 -3.09 23.12 17.22
CA LYS A 291 -3.70 22.08 18.08
C LYS A 291 -2.95 20.73 17.99
N PRO A 292 -1.71 20.63 18.49
CA PRO A 292 -0.86 19.46 18.25
C PRO A 292 -1.25 18.20 19.04
N ILE A 293 -1.90 18.37 20.21
CA ILE A 293 -2.15 17.28 21.16
C ILE A 293 -3.40 16.48 20.77
N LEU A 294 -4.55 17.15 20.65
CA LEU A 294 -5.84 16.53 20.32
C LEU A 294 -6.25 16.67 18.85
N GLY A 295 -5.59 17.56 18.09
CA GLY A 295 -6.00 17.83 16.71
C GLY A 295 -7.34 18.59 16.63
N TYR A 296 -8.00 18.44 15.49
CA TYR A 296 -9.24 19.15 15.13
C TYR A 296 -10.49 18.27 15.21
N GLY A 297 -10.35 17.01 15.62
CA GLY A 297 -11.40 16.01 15.69
C GLY A 297 -11.56 15.22 14.39
N THR A 298 -12.15 14.04 14.50
CA THR A 298 -12.35 13.11 13.38
C THR A 298 -13.37 13.65 12.39
N GLY A 299 -13.04 13.71 11.10
CA GLY A 299 -13.94 14.24 10.08
C GLY A 299 -13.81 15.73 9.82
N SER A 300 -12.85 16.39 10.46
CA SER A 300 -12.67 17.85 10.39
C SER A 300 -11.84 18.31 9.19
N PHE A 301 -10.99 17.44 8.62
CA PHE A 301 -10.04 17.86 7.59
C PHE A 301 -10.73 18.41 6.33
N GLY A 302 -11.60 17.62 5.69
CA GLY A 302 -12.26 18.01 4.44
C GLY A 302 -13.10 19.27 4.59
N THR A 303 -13.72 19.49 5.76
CA THR A 303 -14.58 20.65 6.02
C THR A 303 -13.79 21.93 6.27
N ILE A 304 -12.68 21.85 7.01
CA ILE A 304 -11.77 22.98 7.25
C ILE A 304 -11.12 23.42 5.95
N PHE A 305 -10.58 22.47 5.17
CA PHE A 305 -9.87 22.78 3.93
C PHE A 305 -10.80 23.26 2.81
N LYS A 306 -12.05 22.78 2.73
CA LYS A 306 -13.05 23.28 1.79
C LYS A 306 -13.43 24.75 2.04
N LYS A 307 -13.44 25.19 3.31
CA LYS A 307 -13.79 26.59 3.66
C LYS A 307 -12.66 27.58 3.35
N GLU A 308 -11.40 27.14 3.46
CA GLU A 308 -10.24 28.02 3.28
C GLU A 308 -9.68 28.03 1.87
N ILE A 309 -9.78 26.91 1.15
CA ILE A 309 -9.25 26.82 -0.21
C ILE A 309 -10.39 27.20 -1.16
N LYS A 310 -10.52 28.50 -1.42
CA LYS A 310 -11.25 29.04 -2.59
C LYS A 310 -10.49 28.73 -3.90
N SER A 311 -9.98 27.51 -4.07
CA SER A 311 -9.53 27.06 -5.38
C SER A 311 -10.78 26.88 -6.24
N GLY A 312 -10.79 27.36 -7.48
CA GLY A 312 -11.84 27.05 -8.46
C GLY A 312 -11.92 25.56 -8.83
N HIS A 313 -11.43 24.66 -7.97
CA HIS A 313 -11.54 23.22 -8.07
C HIS A 313 -12.53 22.76 -6.99
N GLU A 314 -13.49 21.94 -7.39
CA GLU A 314 -14.48 21.35 -6.50
C GLU A 314 -13.76 20.53 -5.42
N TYR A 315 -13.58 21.12 -4.23
CA TYR A 315 -12.96 20.43 -3.11
C TYR A 315 -13.94 19.34 -2.67
N LEU A 316 -13.68 18.11 -3.13
CA LEU A 316 -14.43 16.97 -2.66
C LEU A 316 -14.17 16.82 -1.18
N ILE A 317 -15.28 16.65 -0.47
CA ILE A 317 -15.34 16.51 0.98
C ILE A 317 -14.44 15.34 1.45
N ASP A 318 -14.19 14.34 0.60
CA ASP A 318 -13.31 13.18 0.86
C ASP A 318 -11.80 13.40 0.61
N SER A 319 -11.35 14.63 0.39
CA SER A 319 -9.94 14.95 0.15
C SER A 319 -9.04 14.64 1.37
N THR A 320 -7.81 14.20 1.11
CA THR A 320 -6.80 13.92 2.14
C THR A 320 -5.53 14.72 1.84
N PRO A 321 -4.64 14.99 2.82
CA PRO A 321 -3.40 15.72 2.57
C PRO A 321 -2.36 14.91 1.77
N HIS A 322 -2.74 13.76 1.21
CA HIS A 322 -1.83 12.79 0.57
C HIS A 322 -0.64 12.40 1.45
N ASN A 323 -0.86 12.36 2.77
CA ASN A 323 0.10 11.89 3.76
C ASN A 323 -0.67 11.38 4.97
N THR A 324 -0.60 10.07 5.21
CA THR A 324 -1.38 9.43 6.28
C THR A 324 -1.00 9.98 7.66
N TYR A 325 0.28 10.26 7.89
CA TYR A 325 0.77 10.72 9.19
C TYR A 325 0.28 12.12 9.53
N LEU A 326 0.36 13.05 8.57
CA LEU A 326 -0.17 14.40 8.74
C LEU A 326 -1.69 14.36 8.90
N TYR A 327 -2.37 13.47 8.17
CA TYR A 327 -3.81 13.32 8.28
C TYR A 327 -4.23 12.86 9.68
N VAL A 328 -3.62 11.80 10.21
CA VAL A 328 -3.90 11.31 11.57
C VAL A 328 -3.54 12.35 12.63
N TRP A 329 -2.39 13.02 12.49
CA TRP A 329 -1.98 14.06 13.44
C TRP A 329 -2.94 15.25 13.42
N PHE A 330 -3.41 15.66 12.25
CA PHE A 330 -4.38 16.75 12.13
C PHE A 330 -5.71 16.40 12.82
N GLU A 331 -6.25 15.21 12.59
CA GLU A 331 -7.59 14.85 13.08
C GLU A 331 -7.59 14.50 14.56
N VAL A 332 -6.73 13.57 14.97
CA VAL A 332 -6.74 13.02 16.33
C VAL A 332 -5.49 13.37 17.14
N GLY A 333 -4.59 14.18 16.59
CA GLY A 333 -3.45 14.69 17.34
C GLY A 333 -2.28 13.72 17.45
N ILE A 334 -1.25 14.13 18.21
CA ILE A 334 0.01 13.38 18.36
C ILE A 334 -0.21 11.99 18.97
N LEU A 335 -1.21 11.84 19.85
CA LEU A 335 -1.53 10.55 20.46
C LEU A 335 -1.99 9.54 19.41
N GLY A 336 -2.85 9.94 18.47
CA GLY A 336 -3.28 9.08 17.37
C GLY A 336 -2.12 8.70 16.45
N LEU A 337 -1.19 9.63 16.19
CA LEU A 337 0.02 9.36 15.41
C LEU A 337 0.92 8.33 16.11
N ILE A 338 1.13 8.45 17.42
CA ILE A 338 1.90 7.48 18.22
C ILE A 338 1.23 6.09 18.18
N ILE A 339 -0.09 6.03 18.31
CA ILE A 339 -0.83 4.76 18.23
C ILE A 339 -0.67 4.12 16.84
N LEU A 340 -0.78 4.92 15.76
CA LEU A 340 -0.55 4.45 14.39
C LEU A 340 0.86 3.86 14.23
N LEU A 341 1.90 4.56 14.70
CA LEU A 341 3.28 4.09 14.64
C LEU A 341 3.51 2.81 15.48
N ASN A 342 2.81 2.68 16.62
CA ASN A 342 2.88 1.49 17.46
C ASN A 342 2.38 0.23 16.75
N ILE A 343 1.39 0.33 15.86
CA ILE A 343 0.92 -0.80 15.04
C ILE A 343 2.12 -1.38 14.26
N PHE A 344 2.80 -0.53 13.50
CA PHE A 344 3.95 -0.95 12.69
C PHE A 344 5.14 -1.41 13.55
N TYR A 345 5.43 -0.72 14.66
CA TYR A 345 6.48 -1.13 15.58
C TYR A 345 6.28 -2.57 16.08
N PHE A 346 5.08 -2.90 16.56
CA PHE A 346 4.80 -4.25 17.05
C PHE A 346 4.72 -5.30 15.92
N GLN A 347 4.27 -4.91 14.73
CA GLN A 347 4.34 -5.78 13.54
C GLN A 347 5.79 -6.11 13.16
N ILE A 348 6.66 -5.10 13.08
CA ILE A 348 8.10 -5.26 12.80
C ILE A 348 8.74 -6.13 13.88
N LYS A 349 8.45 -5.88 15.16
CA LYS A 349 8.96 -6.66 16.30
C LYS A 349 8.50 -8.13 16.28
N SER A 350 7.31 -8.40 15.75
CA SER A 350 6.82 -9.76 15.56
C SER A 350 7.61 -10.47 14.45
N LEU A 351 7.72 -9.81 13.29
CA LEU A 351 8.39 -10.36 12.12
C LEU A 351 9.91 -10.50 12.30
N SER A 352 10.52 -9.67 13.15
CA SER A 352 11.96 -9.69 13.41
C SER A 352 12.45 -10.98 14.08
N LYS A 353 11.56 -11.67 14.78
CA LYS A 353 11.82 -12.95 15.45
C LYS A 353 11.75 -14.16 14.52
N LEU A 354 11.25 -13.97 13.29
CA LEU A 354 11.01 -15.05 12.33
C LEU A 354 12.20 -15.22 11.38
N LYS A 355 12.32 -16.40 10.77
CA LYS A 355 13.34 -16.67 9.74
C LYS A 355 13.12 -15.75 8.53
N TYR A 356 14.22 -15.27 7.94
CA TYR A 356 14.20 -14.25 6.88
C TYR A 356 13.56 -12.93 7.34
N ASN A 357 13.80 -12.57 8.60
CA ASN A 357 13.34 -11.33 9.21
C ASN A 357 13.59 -10.10 8.31
N PHE A 358 14.76 -9.99 7.69
CA PHE A 358 15.08 -8.90 6.77
C PHE A 358 14.00 -8.70 5.69
N HIS A 359 13.67 -9.76 4.93
CA HIS A 359 12.63 -9.69 3.91
C HIS A 359 11.25 -9.41 4.51
N ARG A 360 10.92 -10.07 5.63
CA ARG A 360 9.60 -9.92 6.26
C ARG A 360 9.35 -8.48 6.74
N ILE A 361 10.37 -7.83 7.32
CA ILE A 361 10.31 -6.46 7.84
C ILE A 361 10.18 -5.41 6.71
N LEU A 362 10.65 -5.71 5.49
CA LEU A 362 10.51 -4.76 4.38
C LEU A 362 9.05 -4.49 4.00
N LEU A 363 8.12 -5.42 4.26
CA LEU A 363 6.69 -5.20 4.01
C LEU A 363 6.12 -4.03 4.84
N PRO A 364 6.15 -4.05 6.19
CA PRO A 364 5.69 -2.92 7.00
C PRO A 364 6.49 -1.64 6.74
N ILE A 365 7.81 -1.73 6.54
CA ILE A 365 8.64 -0.54 6.24
C ILE A 365 8.24 0.10 4.90
N GLY A 366 8.03 -0.70 3.86
CA GLY A 366 7.56 -0.19 2.58
C GLY A 366 6.19 0.47 2.69
N PHE A 367 5.28 -0.14 3.47
CA PHE A 367 3.97 0.43 3.69
C PHE A 367 4.05 1.78 4.44
N MET A 368 4.95 1.87 5.43
CA MET A 368 5.25 3.13 6.11
C MET A 368 5.78 4.22 5.16
N ILE A 369 6.61 3.86 4.19
CA ILE A 369 7.17 4.79 3.21
C ILE A 369 6.08 5.29 2.25
N ILE A 370 5.25 4.40 1.69
CA ILE A 370 4.19 4.84 0.76
C ILE A 370 3.14 5.71 1.43
N MET A 371 2.89 5.53 2.73
CA MET A 371 1.97 6.36 3.51
C MET A 371 2.41 7.82 3.63
N LEU A 372 3.65 8.17 3.27
CA LEU A 372 4.09 9.56 3.13
C LEU A 372 3.50 10.25 1.89
N PHE A 373 3.11 9.47 0.88
CA PHE A 373 2.67 9.97 -0.43
C PHE A 373 1.17 9.85 -0.66
N ASP A 374 0.46 9.06 0.15
CA ASP A 374 -1.00 9.00 0.15
C ASP A 374 -1.57 8.33 1.41
N SER A 375 -2.90 8.34 1.51
CA SER A 375 -3.67 7.75 2.61
C SER A 375 -3.94 6.24 2.41
N TYR A 376 -2.95 5.46 1.95
CA TYR A 376 -3.18 4.08 1.48
C TYR A 376 -3.72 3.11 2.53
N LEU A 377 -3.41 3.32 3.82
CA LEU A 377 -3.88 2.45 4.90
C LEU A 377 -5.32 2.75 5.32
N LEU A 378 -5.69 4.03 5.32
CA LEU A 378 -6.97 4.53 5.84
C LEU A 378 -8.00 4.77 4.76
N SER A 379 -7.61 4.88 3.49
CA SER A 379 -8.53 4.93 2.36
C SER A 379 -8.99 3.52 2.02
N PHE A 380 -10.29 3.35 1.78
CA PHE A 380 -10.89 2.08 1.37
C PHE A 380 -10.24 1.60 0.06
N GLY A 381 -9.27 0.70 0.17
CA GLY A 381 -8.30 0.50 -0.91
C GLY A 381 -7.74 -0.92 -0.98
N ILE A 382 -7.52 -1.35 -2.21
CA ILE A 382 -6.90 -2.62 -2.57
C ILE A 382 -5.54 -2.83 -1.90
N LEU A 383 -4.82 -1.75 -1.60
CA LEU A 383 -3.52 -1.79 -0.93
C LEU A 383 -3.61 -2.20 0.54
N THR A 384 -4.68 -1.84 1.25
CA THR A 384 -4.90 -2.31 2.63
C THR A 384 -5.19 -3.81 2.65
N ILE A 385 -6.01 -4.30 1.71
CA ILE A 385 -6.26 -5.74 1.53
C ILE A 385 -4.95 -6.47 1.22
N PHE A 386 -4.17 -5.95 0.26
CA PHE A 386 -2.85 -6.47 -0.07
C PHE A 386 -1.94 -6.54 1.16
N TYR A 387 -1.88 -5.47 1.96
CA TYR A 387 -1.02 -5.42 3.14
C TYR A 387 -1.44 -6.44 4.21
N ILE A 388 -2.75 -6.56 4.50
CA ILE A 388 -3.29 -7.56 5.42
C ILE A 388 -2.96 -8.98 4.92
N TYR A 389 -3.19 -9.22 3.64
CA TYR A 389 -2.96 -10.51 3.00
C TYR A 389 -1.50 -10.95 3.11
N PHE A 390 -0.55 -10.10 2.70
CA PHE A 390 0.86 -10.42 2.78
C PHE A 390 1.43 -10.42 4.19
N PHE A 391 0.93 -9.56 5.09
CA PHE A 391 1.32 -9.62 6.50
C PHE A 391 0.92 -10.97 7.10
N THR A 392 -0.25 -11.50 6.73
CA THR A 392 -0.72 -12.83 7.16
C THR A 392 0.19 -13.94 6.63
N ILE A 393 0.55 -13.90 5.35
CA ILE A 393 1.51 -14.85 4.76
C ILE A 393 2.85 -14.76 5.49
N TYR A 394 3.38 -13.55 5.69
CA TYR A 394 4.69 -13.32 6.29
C TYR A 394 4.73 -13.65 7.78
N ASN A 395 3.61 -13.59 8.49
CA ASN A 395 3.56 -14.00 9.89
C ASN A 395 3.42 -15.52 10.04
N ASN A 396 2.66 -16.18 9.15
CA ASN A 396 2.23 -17.57 9.35
C ASN A 396 2.98 -18.60 8.49
N TYR A 397 3.69 -18.18 7.44
CA TYR A 397 4.43 -19.11 6.59
C TYR A 397 5.67 -19.63 7.32
N LYS A 398 5.67 -20.95 7.57
CA LYS A 398 6.79 -21.67 8.17
C LYS A 398 7.71 -22.09 7.04
N VAL A 399 8.97 -21.68 7.14
CA VAL A 399 9.99 -22.13 6.21
C VAL A 399 10.67 -23.32 6.84
N ASP A 400 10.25 -24.52 6.44
CA ASP A 400 10.94 -25.74 6.83
C ASP A 400 12.39 -25.69 6.33
N LYS A 401 13.30 -26.33 7.08
CA LYS A 401 14.64 -26.62 6.59
C LYS A 401 14.46 -27.52 5.37
N THR A 402 14.64 -26.97 4.18
CA THR A 402 15.13 -27.76 3.06
C THR A 402 16.50 -28.24 3.51
N THR A 403 16.55 -29.46 4.03
CA THR A 403 17.78 -30.23 4.28
C THR A 403 18.62 -30.29 3.04
#